data_AF-A0AAW6Y2V7-F1
#
_entry.id   AF-A0AAW6Y2V7-F1
#
_cell.length_a   1.000
_cell.length_b   1.000
_cell.length_c   1.000
_cell.angle_alpha   90.00
_cell.angle_beta   90.00
_cell.angle_gamma   90.00
#
_symmetry.space_group_name_H-M   'P 1'
#
loop_
_entity.id
_entity.type
_entity.pdbx_description
1 polymer ?
#
loop_
_entity_poly.entity_id
_entity_poly.type
_entity_poly.pdbx_seq_one_letter_code
_entity_poly.pdbx_strand_id
1 'polypeptide(L)' 'MFKDDSYMLHTDLYQINMAKTYFDKDIHNKRAVFEAYFRTMPFKNGYAVFA' A
#
# COMPACT_ATOMS: atom_id res chain seq x y z
N MET A 1 -13.96 25.87 -1.53
CA MET A 1 -12.90 24.93 -1.97
C MET A 1 -12.36 24.27 -0.72
N PHE A 2 -12.32 22.94 -0.68
CA PHE A 2 -11.84 22.20 0.48
C PHE A 2 -10.32 22.30 0.57
N LYS A 3 -9.78 22.36 1.79
CA LYS A 3 -8.33 22.37 2.04
C LYS A 3 -7.82 20.94 1.85
N ASP A 4 -6.69 20.78 1.18
CA ASP A 4 -5.97 19.51 1.17
C ASP A 4 -5.34 19.31 2.55
N ASP A 5 -6.00 18.50 3.39
CA ASP A 5 -5.69 18.35 4.81
C ASP A 5 -5.44 16.90 5.22
N SER A 6 -5.40 15.95 4.26
CA SER A 6 -5.28 14.53 4.56
C SER A 6 -4.59 13.71 3.47
N TYR A 7 -3.73 12.78 3.88
CA TYR A 7 -3.08 11.79 3.00
C TYR A 7 -3.88 10.49 2.84
N MET A 8 -5.08 10.37 3.44
CA MET A 8 -5.85 9.12 3.40
C MET A 8 -6.21 8.65 1.98
N LEU A 9 -6.35 9.59 1.03
CA LEU A 9 -6.61 9.30 -0.38
C LEU A 9 -5.34 9.29 -1.25
N HIS A 10 -4.16 9.43 -0.65
CA HIS A 10 -2.88 9.25 -1.35
C HIS A 10 -2.56 7.75 -1.53
N THR A 11 -3.43 7.09 -2.29
CA THR A 11 -3.41 5.65 -2.56
C THR A 11 -4.08 5.38 -3.90
N ASP A 12 -3.80 4.24 -4.51
CA ASP A 12 -4.53 3.81 -5.70
C ASP A 12 -6.00 3.49 -5.37
N LEU A 13 -6.92 3.82 -6.29
CA LEU A 13 -8.37 3.55 -6.18
C LEU A 13 -8.67 2.07 -5.86
N TYR A 14 -7.81 1.16 -6.33
CA TYR A 14 -7.91 -0.27 -6.07
C TYR A 14 -7.93 -0.61 -4.58
N GLN A 15 -7.13 0.08 -3.75
CA GLN A 15 -7.04 -0.20 -2.32
C GLN A 15 -8.36 0.09 -1.59
N ILE A 16 -9.06 1.16 -1.99
CA ILE A 16 -10.37 1.52 -1.44
C ILE A 16 -11.45 0.51 -1.87
N ASN A 17 -11.44 0.09 -3.14
CA ASN A 17 -12.37 -0.92 -3.63
C ASN A 17 -12.16 -2.29 -2.94
N MET A 18 -10.90 -2.67 -2.69
CA MET A 18 -10.59 -3.87 -1.92
C MET A 18 -11.07 -3.77 -0.46
N ALA A 19 -10.77 -2.65 0.21
CA ALA A 19 -11.20 -2.44 1.59
C ALA A 19 -12.72 -2.55 1.73
N LYS A 20 -13.48 -1.94 0.80
CA LYS A 20 -14.93 -2.08 0.75
C LYS A 20 -15.36 -3.54 0.60
N THR A 21 -14.75 -4.27 -0.33
CA THR A 21 -15.06 -5.70 -0.56
C THR A 21 -14.77 -6.56 0.66
N TYR A 22 -13.68 -6.29 1.39
CA TYR A 22 -13.33 -7.04 2.60
C TYR A 22 -14.25 -6.71 3.78
N PHE A 23 -14.71 -5.46 3.86
CA PHE A 23 -15.71 -5.06 4.83
C PHE A 23 -17.06 -5.73 4.55
N ASP A 24 -17.56 -5.64 3.32
CA ASP A 24 -18.85 -6.22 2.90
C ASP A 24 -18.88 -7.76 3.05
N LYS A 25 -17.70 -8.42 3.04
CA LYS A 25 -17.53 -9.87 3.23
C LYS A 25 -17.14 -10.29 4.66
N ASP A 26 -17.08 -9.35 5.60
CA ASP A 26 -16.69 -9.59 7.00
C ASP A 26 -15.30 -10.27 7.19
N ILE A 27 -14.38 -10.03 6.25
CA ILE A 27 -13.00 -10.57 6.32
C ILE A 27 -11.95 -9.48 6.56
N HIS A 28 -12.36 -8.23 6.74
CA HIS A 28 -11.48 -7.10 7.00
C HIS A 28 -10.62 -7.27 8.26
N ASN A 29 -11.07 -8.07 9.23
CA ASN A 29 -10.33 -8.40 10.46
C ASN A 29 -9.43 -9.64 10.33
N LYS A 30 -9.38 -10.28 9.17
CA LYS A 30 -8.53 -11.44 8.97
C LYS A 30 -7.07 -11.01 8.97
N ARG A 31 -6.24 -11.69 9.78
CA ARG A 31 -4.79 -11.45 9.83
C ARG A 31 -4.15 -11.71 8.45
N ALA A 32 -3.43 -10.72 7.94
CA ALA A 32 -2.66 -10.78 6.70
C ALA A 32 -1.21 -10.33 6.97
N VAL A 33 -0.27 -10.78 6.13
CA VAL A 33 1.16 -10.42 6.19
C VAL A 33 1.58 -9.93 4.81
N PHE A 34 2.30 -8.81 4.75
CA PHE A 34 2.78 -8.21 3.51
C PHE A 34 4.29 -8.01 3.61
N GLU A 35 4.99 -8.26 2.50
CA GLU A 35 6.44 -8.10 2.39
C GLU A 35 6.75 -7.13 1.26
N ALA A 36 7.62 -6.15 1.53
CA ALA A 36 8.11 -5.21 0.55
C ALA A 36 9.57 -5.55 0.20
N TYR A 37 9.84 -5.76 -1.09
CA TYR A 37 11.19 -6.01 -1.61
C TYR A 37 11.29 -5.48 -3.05
N PHE A 38 12.52 -5.20 -3.50
CA PHE A 38 12.79 -4.89 -4.89
C PHE A 38 13.40 -6.12 -5.58
N ARG A 39 13.07 -6.32 -6.86
CA ARG A 39 13.55 -7.48 -7.66
C ARG A 39 14.90 -7.23 -8.31
N THR A 40 15.23 -5.97 -8.54
CA THR A 40 16.39 -5.57 -9.33
C THR A 40 17.19 -4.54 -8.54
N MET A 41 18.51 -4.73 -8.50
CA MET A 41 19.40 -3.78 -7.84
C MET A 41 19.31 -2.40 -8.50
N PRO A 42 19.04 -1.34 -7.74
CA PRO A 42 19.05 0.01 -8.28
C PRO A 42 20.45 0.32 -8.84
N PHE A 43 20.48 1.00 -9.99
CA PHE A 43 21.68 1.42 -10.73
C PHE A 43 22.71 0.31 -11.08
N LYS A 44 22.31 -0.97 -10.97
CA LYS A 44 23.17 -2.17 -11.18
C LYS A 44 24.35 -2.27 -10.19
N ASN A 45 24.14 -1.79 -8.96
CA ASN A 45 25.14 -1.77 -7.90
C ASN A 45 25.26 -3.13 -7.19
N GLY A 46 26.29 -3.30 -6.36
CA GLY A 46 26.46 -4.47 -5.49
C GLY A 46 25.67 -4.42 -4.17
N TYR A 47 25.12 -3.27 -3.78
CA TYR A 47 24.34 -3.12 -2.54
C TYR A 47 23.35 -1.95 -2.65
N ALA A 48 22.35 -1.95 -1.76
CA ALA A 48 21.38 -0.88 -1.59
C ALA A 48 21.29 -0.53 -0.10
N VAL A 49 20.99 0.73 0.20
CA VAL A 49 20.79 1.23 1.57
C VAL A 49 19.32 1.62 1.71
N PHE A 50 18.67 1.15 2.77
CA PHE A 50 17.30 1.53 3.12
C PHE A 50 17.29 2.90 3.80
N ALA A 51 16.27 3.71 3.51
CA ALA A 51 16.02 5.02 4.11
C ALA A 51 14.51 5.29 4.21
#